data_AF-A0A7J8ER86-F1
#
_entry.id   AF-A0A7J8ER86-F1
#
_cell.length_a   1.000
_cell.length_b   1.000
_cell.length_c   1.000
_cell.angle_alpha   90.00
_cell.angle_beta   90.00
_cell.angle_gamma   90.00
#
_symmetry.space_group_name_H-M   'P 1'
#
loop_
_entity.id
_entity.type
_entity.pdbx_description
1 polymer ?
#
loop_
_entity_poly.entity_id
_entity_poly.type
_entity_poly.pdbx_seq_one_letter_code
_entity_poly.pdbx_strand_id
1 'polypeptide(L)'
;MASLGAGAKDELHVVEAEAMNYEGSPITVTLATLKMSVQLMVFLDSFEITPPVVLQLKCGSGPVHVSGQHSLAVQEDAESEDEEEEDVKLLSMLGKRSAPGSSNKFPPKKIKLAADEDDEDDDNDFDDEEAEEKAPVKKDQTRMKKTQDLQHQDQKVKNPSKNRKKLKYQRDLVL
;
A
#
# COMPACT_ATOMS: atom_id res chain seq x y z
N MET A 1 -1.09 -2.87 5.90
CA MET A 1 -0.26 -3.99 5.38
C MET A 1 0.64 -3.46 4.27
N ALA A 2 1.87 -3.96 4.17
CA ALA A 2 2.79 -3.68 3.08
C ALA A 2 3.32 -5.00 2.48
N SER A 3 3.41 -5.11 1.16
CA SER A 3 3.84 -6.33 0.47
C SER A 3 4.60 -6.04 -0.83
N LEU A 4 5.52 -6.93 -1.20
CA LEU A 4 6.20 -6.87 -2.50
C LEU A 4 5.24 -7.29 -3.62
N GLY A 5 5.21 -6.51 -4.70
CA GLY A 5 4.46 -6.85 -5.90
C GLY A 5 5.20 -7.82 -6.82
N ALA A 6 4.46 -8.39 -7.78
CA ALA A 6 5.05 -9.23 -8.82
C ALA A 6 6.16 -8.48 -9.58
N GLY A 7 7.28 -9.17 -9.85
CA GLY A 7 8.43 -8.58 -10.53
C GLY A 7 9.39 -7.79 -9.64
N ALA A 8 9.10 -7.61 -8.34
CA ALA A 8 10.06 -7.05 -7.41
C ALA A 8 11.30 -7.96 -7.27
N LYS A 9 12.48 -7.35 -7.29
CA LYS A 9 13.76 -8.08 -7.22
C LYS A 9 13.99 -8.68 -5.83
N ASP A 10 14.90 -9.65 -5.73
CA ASP A 10 15.36 -10.16 -4.43
C ASP A 10 16.37 -9.22 -3.75
N GLU A 11 15.95 -7.99 -3.48
CA GLU A 11 16.73 -6.99 -2.77
C GLU A 11 15.95 -6.45 -1.56
N LEU A 12 16.64 -5.69 -0.71
CA LEU A 12 16.01 -5.05 0.43
C LEU A 12 15.15 -3.88 -0.03
N HIS A 13 13.88 -3.89 0.33
CA HIS A 13 12.93 -2.82 0.10
C HIS A 13 12.54 -2.21 1.44
N VAL A 14 12.62 -0.89 1.56
CA VAL A 14 12.29 -0.18 2.80
C VAL A 14 11.22 0.87 2.52
N VAL A 15 10.06 0.70 3.17
CA VAL A 15 8.95 1.65 3.09
C VAL A 15 9.00 2.56 4.30
N GLU A 16 8.96 3.86 4.04
CA GLU A 16 8.91 4.90 5.06
C GLU A 16 7.62 5.72 4.94
N ALA A 17 7.16 6.26 6.06
CA ALA A 17 6.11 7.26 6.13
C ALA A 17 6.67 8.55 6.71
N GLU A 18 6.37 9.66 6.07
CA GLU A 18 6.60 11.00 6.59
C GLU A 18 5.27 11.61 7.04
N ALA A 19 5.21 12.07 8.29
CA ALA A 19 4.03 12.68 8.89
C ALA A 19 4.45 13.69 9.97
N MET A 20 3.50 14.43 10.53
CA MET A 20 3.78 15.38 11.63
C MET A 20 3.84 14.66 12.98
N ASN A 21 4.83 15.00 13.80
CA ASN A 21 4.87 14.60 15.20
C ASN A 21 3.99 15.54 16.07
N TYR A 22 3.97 15.30 17.39
CA TYR A 22 3.23 16.14 18.35
C TYR A 22 3.76 17.58 18.46
N GLU A 23 5.00 17.83 18.02
CA GLU A 23 5.63 19.16 18.00
C GLU A 23 5.31 19.93 16.69
N GLY A 24 4.51 19.33 15.79
CA GLY A 24 4.20 19.89 14.48
C GLY A 24 5.38 19.88 13.50
N SER A 25 6.42 19.07 13.77
CA SER A 25 7.57 18.90 12.89
C SER A 25 7.45 17.62 12.05
N PRO A 26 7.82 17.64 10.76
CA PRO A 26 7.86 16.43 9.94
C PRO A 26 8.85 15.42 10.52
N ILE A 27 8.41 14.17 10.62
CA ILE A 27 9.24 13.03 10.99
C ILE A 27 9.07 11.91 9.97
N THR A 28 10.15 11.15 9.73
CA THR A 28 10.13 9.98 8.87
C THR A 28 10.31 8.72 9.70
N VAL A 29 9.43 7.75 9.53
CA VAL A 29 9.45 6.46 10.23
C VAL A 29 9.48 5.30 9.24
N THR A 30 10.28 4.27 9.54
CA THR A 30 10.27 3.03 8.75
C THR A 30 9.05 2.19 9.11
N LEU A 31 8.19 1.94 8.13
CA LEU A 31 7.00 1.09 8.30
C LEU A 31 7.34 -0.38 8.10
N ALA A 32 8.06 -0.69 7.01
CA ALA A 32 8.32 -2.07 6.63
C ALA A 32 9.69 -2.21 6.00
N THR A 33 10.31 -3.36 6.25
CA THR A 33 11.48 -3.85 5.53
C THR A 33 11.11 -5.19 4.91
N LEU A 34 11.21 -5.29 3.59
CA LEU A 34 10.74 -6.42 2.80
C LEU A 34 11.87 -6.95 1.90
N LYS A 35 11.85 -8.25 1.63
CA LYS A 35 12.75 -8.91 0.66
C LYS A 35 12.10 -10.19 0.15
N MET A 36 12.12 -10.43 -1.16
CA MET A 36 11.40 -11.54 -1.80
C MET A 36 11.74 -12.91 -1.18
N SER A 37 13.02 -13.17 -0.92
CA SER A 37 13.50 -14.43 -0.32
C SER A 37 13.33 -14.56 1.20
N VAL A 38 12.95 -13.50 1.91
CA VAL A 38 12.97 -13.47 3.40
C VAL A 38 11.63 -13.08 3.97
N GLN A 39 11.09 -11.94 3.53
CA GLN A 39 9.85 -11.36 4.05
C GLN A 39 9.12 -10.63 2.93
N LEU A 40 8.10 -11.30 2.40
CA LEU A 40 7.27 -10.79 1.30
C LEU A 40 6.27 -9.73 1.76
N MET A 41 5.82 -9.83 3.00
CA MET A 41 4.70 -9.07 3.53
C MET A 41 4.86 -8.78 5.02
N VAL A 42 4.39 -7.59 5.41
CA VAL A 42 4.35 -7.09 6.78
C VAL A 42 2.94 -6.55 7.06
N PHE A 43 2.36 -6.95 8.18
CA PHE A 43 1.15 -6.32 8.70
C PHE A 43 1.57 -5.23 9.68
N LEU A 44 1.00 -4.04 9.52
CA LEU A 44 1.28 -2.89 10.38
C LEU A 44 0.28 -2.81 11.54
N ASP A 45 -0.58 -3.81 11.71
CA ASP A 45 -1.66 -3.83 12.70
C ASP A 45 -2.49 -2.53 12.66
N SER A 46 -3.05 -2.10 13.80
CA SER A 46 -3.78 -0.84 14.00
C SER A 46 -2.87 0.41 13.94
N PHE A 47 -2.00 0.49 12.94
CA PHE A 47 -1.15 1.66 12.71
C PHE A 47 -1.98 2.78 12.07
N GLU A 48 -2.35 3.75 12.89
CA GLU A 48 -3.09 4.95 12.49
C GLU A 48 -2.15 6.12 12.28
N ILE A 49 -2.41 6.92 11.24
CA ILE A 49 -1.63 8.13 10.93
C ILE A 49 -2.61 9.23 10.55
N THR A 50 -2.52 10.36 11.24
CA THR A 50 -3.30 11.56 10.92
C THR A 50 -2.76 12.23 9.66
N PRO A 51 -3.60 12.49 8.65
CA PRO A 51 -3.20 13.27 7.48
C PRO A 51 -2.70 14.68 7.86
N PRO A 52 -1.74 15.26 7.12
CA PRO A 52 -1.13 14.74 5.89
C PRO A 52 -0.05 13.69 6.14
N VAL A 53 0.04 12.70 5.23
CA VAL A 53 1.07 11.66 5.24
C VAL A 53 1.64 11.45 3.84
N VAL A 54 2.95 11.21 3.75
CA VAL A 54 3.65 10.81 2.52
C VAL A 54 4.24 9.42 2.71
N LEU A 55 3.87 8.46 1.85
CA LEU A 55 4.47 7.13 1.82
C LEU A 55 5.55 7.08 0.73
N GLN A 56 6.74 6.60 1.09
CA GLN A 56 7.89 6.58 0.19
C GLN A 56 8.62 5.24 0.24
N LEU A 57 9.10 4.78 -0.91
CA LEU A 57 10.06 3.68 -1.01
C LEU A 57 11.47 4.26 -0.88
N LYS A 58 12.07 4.11 0.31
CA LYS A 58 13.40 4.67 0.62
C LYS A 58 14.53 3.91 -0.08
N CYS A 59 14.37 2.60 -0.26
CA CYS A 59 15.25 1.79 -1.12
C CYS A 59 14.53 0.56 -1.66
N GLY A 60 15.14 -0.07 -2.67
CA GLY A 60 14.54 -1.13 -3.47
C GLY A 60 13.86 -0.57 -4.72
N SER A 61 13.78 -1.40 -5.75
CA SER A 61 13.19 -1.04 -7.05
C SER A 61 11.67 -1.19 -7.09
N GLY A 62 11.09 -1.96 -6.16
CA GLY A 62 9.65 -2.24 -6.12
C GLY A 62 9.21 -3.11 -7.30
N PRO A 63 7.89 -3.24 -7.55
CA PRO A 63 6.79 -2.52 -6.89
C PRO A 63 6.53 -2.96 -5.44
N VAL A 64 6.01 -2.05 -4.60
CA VAL A 64 5.54 -2.34 -3.24
C VAL A 64 4.11 -1.84 -3.09
N HIS A 65 3.22 -2.69 -2.61
CA HIS A 65 1.82 -2.35 -2.37
C HIS A 65 1.59 -2.11 -0.88
N VAL A 66 0.90 -1.02 -0.55
CA VAL A 66 0.42 -0.72 0.81
C VAL A 66 -1.10 -0.71 0.79
N SER A 67 -1.71 -1.41 1.74
CA SER A 67 -3.17 -1.44 1.94
C SER A 67 -3.52 -1.11 3.39
N GLY A 68 -4.70 -0.53 3.58
CA GLY A 68 -5.22 -0.10 4.87
C GLY A 68 -6.65 0.42 4.74
N GLN A 69 -7.20 0.94 5.83
CA GLN A 69 -8.51 1.58 5.84
C GLN A 69 -8.35 3.09 5.97
N HIS A 70 -9.26 3.84 5.36
CA HIS A 70 -9.36 5.29 5.53
C HIS A 70 -10.58 5.58 6.41
N SER A 71 -10.33 5.92 7.67
CA SER A 71 -11.37 6.20 8.66
C SER A 71 -11.77 7.68 8.64
N LEU A 72 -13.06 7.97 8.74
CA LEU A 72 -13.60 9.31 8.92
C LEU A 72 -14.32 9.38 10.26
N ALA A 73 -13.96 10.34 11.11
CA ALA A 73 -14.73 10.63 12.31
C ALA A 73 -15.95 11.47 11.91
N VAL A 74 -17.15 10.95 12.16
CA VAL A 74 -18.39 11.75 12.10
C VAL A 74 -18.50 12.43 13.45
N GLN A 75 -18.31 13.75 13.47
CA GLN A 75 -18.62 14.54 14.65
C GLN A 75 -20.13 14.69 14.70
N GLU A 76 -20.79 13.94 15.59
CA GLU A 76 -22.18 14.21 15.94
C GLU A 76 -22.18 15.48 16.79
N ASP A 77 -22.64 16.58 16.19
CA ASP A 77 -22.95 17.80 16.92
C ASP A 77 -24.01 17.44 17.97
N ALA A 78 -23.59 17.30 19.22
CA ALA A 78 -24.48 17.38 20.36
C ALA A 78 -24.96 18.84 20.45
N GLU A 79 -25.99 19.16 19.67
CA GLU A 79 -26.70 20.42 19.78
C GLU A 79 -27.20 20.60 21.20
N SER A 80 -26.89 21.77 21.73
CA SER A 80 -27.24 22.33 23.03
C SER A 80 -28.70 22.11 23.43
N GLU A 81 -28.92 21.55 24.62
CA GLU A 81 -30.11 21.86 25.42
C GLU A 81 -29.98 23.32 25.89
N ASP A 82 -30.47 24.27 25.09
CA ASP A 82 -30.76 25.63 25.55
C ASP A 82 -32.29 25.75 25.65
N GLU A 83 -32.81 25.51 26.85
CA GLU A 83 -34.20 25.74 27.22
C GLU A 83 -34.49 27.24 27.24
N GLU A 84 -35.04 27.83 26.17
CA GLU A 84 -35.91 29.00 26.32
C GLU A 84 -37.11 28.90 25.36
N GLU A 85 -38.28 28.68 25.97
CA GLU A 85 -39.59 28.82 25.34
C GLU A 85 -39.87 30.29 25.06
N GLU A 86 -40.06 30.69 23.80
CA GLU A 86 -41.00 31.76 23.45
C GLU A 86 -41.68 31.48 22.09
N ASP A 87 -42.97 31.18 22.18
CA ASP A 87 -43.95 31.27 21.10
C ASP A 87 -43.79 32.54 20.25
N VAL A 88 -43.76 32.40 18.92
CA VAL A 88 -44.72 33.09 18.02
C VAL A 88 -44.64 32.57 16.57
N LYS A 89 -45.56 31.67 16.25
CA LYS A 89 -46.47 31.75 15.08
C LYS A 89 -45.93 32.47 13.83
N LEU A 90 -45.25 31.76 12.94
CA LEU A 90 -45.12 32.14 11.52
C LEU A 90 -45.92 31.18 10.61
N LEU A 91 -47.24 31.22 10.75
CA LEU A 91 -48.16 30.74 9.72
C LEU A 91 -48.47 31.90 8.76
N SER A 92 -47.70 32.04 7.69
CA SER A 92 -48.15 32.67 6.44
C SER A 92 -47.26 32.21 5.29
N MET A 93 -47.60 31.11 4.63
CA MET A 93 -48.22 31.13 3.31
C MET A 93 -47.63 32.19 2.35
N LEU A 94 -46.95 31.73 1.29
CA LEU A 94 -47.22 32.03 -0.13
C LEU A 94 -45.95 32.11 -1.00
N GLY A 95 -45.50 30.97 -1.50
CA GLY A 95 -44.57 30.88 -2.64
C GLY A 95 -45.12 29.90 -3.66
N LYS A 96 -45.99 30.38 -4.55
CA LYS A 96 -46.72 29.58 -5.53
C LYS A 96 -45.73 28.93 -6.51
N ARG A 97 -45.72 27.59 -6.59
CA ARG A 97 -45.12 26.87 -7.73
C ARG A 97 -46.01 27.11 -8.95
N SER A 98 -45.56 28.00 -9.82
CA SER A 98 -46.12 28.16 -11.16
C SER A 98 -45.75 26.94 -12.01
N ALA A 99 -46.72 26.09 -12.29
CA ALA A 99 -46.72 25.30 -13.51
C ALA A 99 -47.61 26.01 -14.53
N PRO A 100 -47.17 26.13 -15.79
CA PRO A 100 -48.08 25.98 -16.91
C PRO A 100 -47.62 24.80 -17.77
N GLY A 101 -48.52 23.85 -17.95
CA GLY A 101 -48.31 22.70 -18.81
C GLY A 101 -48.10 23.09 -20.27
N SER A 102 -47.33 22.27 -20.98
CA SER A 102 -47.49 22.12 -22.41
C SER A 102 -47.23 20.67 -22.82
N SER A 103 -48.14 20.22 -23.66
CA SER A 103 -48.55 18.87 -23.97
C SER A 103 -47.64 18.09 -24.92
N ASN A 104 -47.65 16.77 -24.73
CA ASN A 104 -47.61 15.69 -25.73
C ASN A 104 -46.42 15.59 -26.72
N LYS A 105 -45.72 14.45 -26.70
CA LYS A 105 -45.99 13.25 -27.54
C LYS A 105 -44.87 12.20 -27.38
N PHE A 106 -45.22 11.03 -26.84
CA PHE A 106 -44.47 9.80 -27.06
C PHE A 106 -44.54 9.41 -28.55
N PRO A 107 -43.52 8.71 -29.08
CA PRO A 107 -43.76 7.30 -29.38
C PRO A 107 -42.64 6.37 -28.85
N PRO A 108 -42.99 5.25 -28.18
CA PRO A 108 -42.03 4.19 -27.88
C PRO A 108 -41.68 3.43 -29.18
N LYS A 109 -40.39 3.31 -29.49
CA LYS A 109 -39.95 2.34 -30.49
C LYS A 109 -39.93 0.95 -29.88
N LYS A 110 -40.58 0.06 -30.62
CA LYS A 110 -40.86 -1.35 -30.32
C LYS A 110 -39.61 -2.21 -30.39
N ILE A 111 -39.66 -3.22 -29.52
CA ILE A 111 -39.04 -4.55 -29.55
C ILE A 111 -38.65 -5.03 -30.96
N LYS A 112 -37.45 -5.60 -31.08
CA LYS A 112 -37.22 -6.74 -31.96
C LYS A 112 -36.32 -7.75 -31.26
N LEU A 113 -36.91 -8.92 -31.02
CA LEU A 113 -36.25 -10.17 -30.67
C LEU A 113 -35.25 -10.53 -31.76
N ALA A 114 -34.05 -10.90 -31.36
CA ALA A 114 -33.27 -11.92 -32.02
C ALA A 114 -32.76 -12.83 -30.91
N ALA A 115 -33.33 -14.03 -30.86
CA ALA A 115 -32.67 -15.18 -30.27
C ALA A 115 -31.50 -15.52 -31.19
N ASP A 116 -30.34 -15.77 -30.60
CA ASP A 116 -29.38 -16.70 -31.16
C ASP A 116 -28.67 -17.34 -29.96
N GLU A 117 -28.92 -18.63 -29.80
CA GLU A 117 -28.13 -19.50 -28.95
C GLU A 117 -26.90 -19.87 -29.77
N ASP A 118 -25.72 -19.79 -29.18
CA ASP A 118 -24.69 -20.78 -29.48
C ASP A 118 -23.76 -20.90 -28.27
N ASP A 119 -23.86 -22.09 -27.67
CA ASP A 119 -22.87 -22.70 -26.78
C ASP A 119 -21.58 -22.92 -27.56
N GLU A 120 -20.43 -22.53 -27.02
CA GLU A 120 -19.21 -23.35 -27.16
C GLU A 120 -18.44 -23.31 -25.84
N ASP A 121 -18.63 -24.39 -25.07
CA ASP A 121 -17.70 -24.89 -24.07
C ASP A 121 -16.34 -25.16 -24.74
N ASP A 122 -15.26 -24.60 -24.20
CA ASP A 122 -13.91 -25.07 -24.50
C ASP A 122 -13.18 -25.36 -23.20
N ASP A 123 -13.53 -26.53 -22.65
CA ASP A 123 -12.78 -27.26 -21.63
C ASP A 123 -11.43 -27.72 -22.23
N ASN A 124 -10.42 -26.86 -22.18
CA ASN A 124 -9.04 -27.32 -22.31
C ASN A 124 -8.53 -27.80 -20.95
N ASP A 125 -8.96 -29.01 -20.64
CA ASP A 125 -8.31 -29.93 -19.71
C ASP A 125 -6.90 -30.23 -20.25
N PHE A 126 -5.88 -29.50 -19.79
CA PHE A 126 -4.50 -29.83 -20.12
C PHE A 126 -3.97 -30.82 -19.10
N ASP A 127 -3.89 -32.03 -19.65
CA ASP A 127 -3.46 -33.30 -19.15
C ASP A 127 -2.24 -33.29 -18.22
N ASP A 128 -2.38 -34.21 -17.28
CA ASP A 128 -1.42 -34.80 -16.36
C ASP A 128 -0.25 -35.43 -17.12
N GLU A 129 0.99 -35.04 -16.80
CA GLU A 129 2.14 -35.93 -17.02
C GLU A 129 3.07 -35.82 -15.80
N GLU A 130 2.94 -36.89 -15.03
CA GLU A 130 3.76 -37.45 -13.99
C GLU A 130 5.28 -37.46 -14.28
N ALA A 131 6.04 -37.66 -13.21
CA ALA A 131 7.28 -38.44 -13.20
C ALA A 131 8.57 -37.81 -13.83
N GLU A 132 9.51 -37.42 -12.98
CA GLU A 132 10.52 -38.37 -12.47
C GLU A 132 11.68 -37.65 -11.78
N GLU A 133 11.87 -38.05 -10.53
CA GLU A 133 13.11 -38.07 -9.80
C GLU A 133 14.30 -38.59 -10.64
N LYS A 134 15.35 -37.78 -10.77
CA LYS A 134 16.74 -38.27 -10.90
C LYS A 134 17.73 -37.34 -10.18
N ALA A 135 18.11 -37.71 -8.96
CA ALA A 135 19.49 -37.54 -8.53
C ALA A 135 20.36 -38.60 -9.24
N PRO A 136 21.65 -38.33 -9.54
CA PRO A 136 22.66 -38.97 -8.69
C PRO A 136 24.04 -38.25 -8.57
N VAL A 137 24.66 -38.44 -7.39
CA VAL A 137 26.06 -38.93 -7.16
C VAL A 137 27.27 -37.97 -7.24
N LYS A 138 27.89 -37.83 -6.05
CA LYS A 138 29.32 -37.94 -5.64
C LYS A 138 30.42 -37.08 -6.28
N LYS A 139 31.07 -36.33 -5.38
CA LYS A 139 32.51 -36.18 -5.11
C LYS A 139 33.46 -36.19 -6.31
N ASP A 140 34.25 -35.12 -6.43
CA ASP A 140 35.69 -35.29 -6.49
C ASP A 140 36.48 -34.12 -5.88
N GLN A 141 37.50 -34.50 -5.11
CA GLN A 141 38.55 -33.62 -4.61
C GLN A 141 39.51 -33.34 -5.76
N THR A 142 39.90 -32.08 -5.97
CA THR A 142 41.21 -31.83 -6.58
C THR A 142 41.90 -30.62 -5.98
N ARG A 143 43.17 -30.87 -5.70
CA ARG A 143 44.14 -30.14 -4.91
C ARG A 143 44.92 -29.15 -5.80
N MET A 144 45.05 -27.92 -5.31
CA MET A 144 46.15 -26.94 -5.44
C MET A 144 46.88 -26.79 -6.79
N LYS A 145 46.91 -25.56 -7.34
CA LYS A 145 48.15 -24.90 -7.78
C LYS A 145 48.08 -23.38 -7.57
N LYS A 146 49.18 -22.84 -7.04
CA LYS A 146 49.50 -21.44 -6.72
C LYS A 146 50.61 -21.00 -7.65
N THR A 147 50.50 -19.83 -8.31
CA THR A 147 51.53 -18.79 -8.56
C THR A 147 50.93 -17.73 -9.50
N GLN A 148 50.72 -16.49 -9.00
CA GLN A 148 51.58 -15.31 -9.13
C GLN A 148 51.44 -14.60 -10.49
N ASP A 149 50.83 -13.41 -10.47
CA ASP A 149 51.45 -12.26 -11.13
C ASP A 149 51.17 -10.97 -10.34
N LEU A 150 52.17 -10.11 -10.32
CA LEU A 150 52.26 -8.86 -9.56
C LEU A 150 51.52 -7.76 -10.29
N GLN A 151 50.73 -6.94 -9.56
CA GLN A 151 50.62 -5.52 -9.86
C GLN A 151 50.52 -4.71 -8.55
N HIS A 152 51.64 -4.07 -8.19
CA HIS A 152 51.65 -2.91 -7.30
C HIS A 152 51.31 -1.66 -8.12
N GLN A 153 50.32 -0.89 -7.68
CA GLN A 153 50.43 0.58 -7.69
C GLN A 153 49.45 1.22 -6.70
N ASP A 154 50.06 1.90 -5.72
CA ASP A 154 49.64 3.14 -5.06
C ASP A 154 48.15 3.52 -4.99
N GLN A 155 47.61 3.63 -3.76
CA GLN A 155 47.32 4.95 -3.17
C GLN A 155 46.76 4.86 -1.72
N LYS A 156 47.54 5.40 -0.79
CA LYS A 156 47.13 6.33 0.28
C LYS A 156 45.90 5.94 1.13
N VAL A 157 46.13 5.13 2.16
CA VAL A 157 45.20 4.98 3.29
C VAL A 157 45.16 6.26 4.11
N LYS A 158 44.13 7.09 3.92
CA LYS A 158 43.73 8.14 4.88
C LYS A 158 42.66 7.56 5.79
N ASN A 159 43.02 7.27 7.03
CA ASN A 159 42.09 7.01 8.13
C ASN A 159 41.15 8.19 8.36
N PRO A 160 39.85 7.96 8.61
CA PRO A 160 39.07 8.82 9.46
C PRO A 160 38.65 8.09 10.75
N SER A 161 39.23 8.57 11.84
CA SER A 161 38.62 8.85 13.15
C SER A 161 37.52 7.91 13.69
N LYS A 162 37.88 7.19 14.76
CA LYS A 162 36.93 6.56 15.70
C LYS A 162 36.28 7.64 16.55
N ASN A 163 34.99 7.89 16.36
CA ASN A 163 34.14 8.55 17.35
C ASN A 163 32.79 7.83 17.45
N ARG A 164 32.77 6.72 18.23
CA ARG A 164 31.53 6.05 18.67
C ARG A 164 30.90 6.88 19.79
N LYS A 165 29.97 7.78 19.45
CA LYS A 165 29.02 8.30 20.44
C LYS A 165 27.94 7.24 20.66
N LYS A 166 27.81 6.73 21.89
CA LYS A 166 26.73 5.81 22.28
C LYS A 166 25.41 6.59 22.25
N LEU A 167 24.53 6.28 21.29
CA LEU A 167 23.13 6.70 21.40
C LEU A 167 22.48 5.88 22.52
N LYS A 168 22.00 6.57 23.55
CA LYS A 168 21.10 5.98 24.54
C LYS A 168 19.76 5.79 23.83
N TYR A 169 19.29 4.55 23.73
CA TYR A 169 17.91 4.27 23.40
C TYR A 169 17.05 4.83 24.55
N GLN A 170 16.26 5.87 24.26
CA GLN A 170 15.04 6.10 25.03
C GLN A 170 13.90 5.44 24.26
N ARG A 171 13.35 4.41 24.89
CA ARG A 171 12.04 3.88 24.55
C ARG A 171 11.06 4.75 25.27
N ASP A 172 10.33 5.58 24.55
CA ASP A 172 9.03 6.07 24.97
C ASP A 172 8.20 6.21 23.69
N LEU A 173 7.63 5.09 23.27
CA LEU A 173 6.52 5.07 22.32
C LEU A 173 5.31 4.64 23.13
N VAL A 174 4.64 5.62 23.72
CA VAL A 174 3.26 5.50 24.16
C VAL A 174 2.47 6.22 23.08
N LEU A 175 1.70 5.44 22.32
CA LEU A 175 0.62 5.96 21.48
C LEU A 175 -0.54 6.37 22.38
#